data_AF-A0A962Y8G7-F1
#
_entry.id   AF-A0A962Y8G7-F1
#
_cell.length_a   1.000
_cell.length_b   1.000
_cell.length_c   1.000
_cell.angle_alpha   90.00
_cell.angle_beta   90.00
_cell.angle_gamma   90.00
#
_symmetry.space_group_name_H-M   'P 1'
#
loop_
_entity.id
_entity.type
_entity.pdbx_description
1 polymer ?
#
loop_
_entity_poly.entity_id
_entity_poly.type
_entity_poly.pdbx_seq_one_letter_code
_entity_poly.pdbx_strand_id
1 'polypeptide(L)'
;MNRKRFSNEFKSKVALEAIRGHKTTAELASEYSVHPTQIGSWKKHALEALPGLFSGKAERQVVDHEAEKSRLYEQIGKLQIELEWIKKSRLIGAERRCQAGADRPASSGSEPASPM
;
A
#
# COMPACT_ATOMS: atom_id res chain seq x y z
N MET A 1 8.39 14.66 -28.39
CA MET A 1 9.63 14.24 -27.70
C MET A 1 9.44 12.82 -27.15
N ASN A 2 9.68 11.78 -27.95
CA ASN A 2 9.48 10.39 -27.53
C ASN A 2 10.80 9.83 -26.96
N ARG A 3 10.85 9.54 -25.66
CA ARG A 3 12.04 8.95 -25.03
C ARG A 3 12.00 7.43 -25.25
N LYS A 4 12.98 6.89 -25.98
CA LYS A 4 13.17 5.43 -26.06
C LYS A 4 13.34 4.87 -24.65
N ARG A 5 12.46 3.93 -24.26
CA ARG A 5 12.56 3.19 -23.00
C ARG A 5 13.41 1.95 -23.25
N PHE A 6 14.45 1.79 -22.44
CA PHE A 6 15.29 0.58 -22.43
C PHE A 6 14.91 -0.30 -21.24
N SER A 7 14.97 -1.63 -21.42
CA SER A 7 14.76 -2.60 -20.35
C SER A 7 15.88 -2.50 -19.30
N ASN A 8 15.58 -2.92 -18.07
CA ASN A 8 16.56 -2.89 -16.99
C ASN A 8 17.76 -3.81 -17.28
N GLU A 9 17.50 -5.00 -17.83
CA GLU A 9 18.55 -5.95 -18.26
C GLU A 9 19.51 -5.33 -19.27
N PHE A 10 18.96 -4.60 -20.26
CA PHE A 10 19.76 -3.93 -21.27
C PHE A 10 20.66 -2.85 -20.66
N LYS A 11 20.11 -2.00 -19.78
CA LYS A 11 20.89 -0.98 -19.07
C LYS A 11 21.99 -1.60 -18.23
N SER A 12 21.71 -2.70 -17.53
CA SER A 12 22.69 -3.42 -16.72
C SER A 12 23.81 -4.01 -17.57
N LYS A 13 23.47 -4.63 -18.71
CA LYS A 13 24.46 -5.18 -19.65
C LYS A 13 25.38 -4.09 -20.19
N VAL A 14 24.80 -2.99 -20.67
CA VAL A 14 25.57 -1.86 -21.22
C VAL A 14 26.43 -1.19 -20.14
N ALA A 15 25.90 -1.02 -18.92
CA ALA A 15 26.65 -0.48 -17.80
C ALA A 15 27.82 -1.40 -17.42
N LEU A 16 27.63 -2.72 -17.41
CA LEU A 16 28.67 -3.70 -17.12
C LEU A 16 29.81 -3.63 -18.15
N GLU A 17 29.48 -3.61 -19.44
CA GLU A 17 30.46 -3.45 -20.52
C GLU A 17 31.23 -2.12 -20.40
N ALA A 18 30.52 -1.04 -20.06
CA ALA A 18 31.15 0.27 -19.82
C ALA A 18 32.02 0.31 -18.55
N ILE A 19 31.76 -0.53 -17.55
CA ILE A 19 32.60 -0.69 -16.35
C ILE A 19 33.83 -1.54 -16.68
N ARG A 20 33.68 -2.63 -17.43
CA ARG A 20 34.77 -3.51 -17.88
C ARG A 20 35.83 -2.75 -18.70
N GLY A 21 35.40 -1.77 -19.50
CA GLY A 21 36.31 -0.88 -20.21
C GLY A 21 36.98 -1.48 -21.45
N HIS A 22 36.52 -2.64 -21.93
CA HIS A 22 37.03 -3.24 -23.18
C HIS A 22 36.68 -2.43 -24.44
N LYS A 23 35.57 -1.69 -24.39
CA LYS A 23 35.08 -0.82 -25.46
C LYS A 23 34.91 0.59 -24.93
N THR A 24 35.21 1.58 -25.76
CA THR A 24 34.99 2.99 -25.40
C THR A 24 33.49 3.30 -25.37
N THR A 25 33.10 4.34 -24.62
CA THR A 25 31.70 4.79 -24.56
C THR A 25 31.15 5.15 -25.94
N ALA A 26 32.01 5.58 -26.87
CA ALA A 26 31.64 5.93 -28.24
C ALA A 26 31.40 4.68 -29.13
N GLU A 27 32.19 3.63 -28.94
CA GLU A 27 31.99 2.33 -29.60
C GLU A 27 30.70 1.67 -29.11
N LEU A 28 30.49 1.64 -27.78
CA LEU A 28 29.25 1.12 -27.20
C LEU A 28 28.02 1.91 -27.65
N ALA A 29 28.15 3.23 -27.81
CA ALA A 29 27.09 4.08 -28.34
C ALA A 29 26.71 3.70 -29.77
N SER A 30 27.72 3.42 -30.61
CA SER A 30 27.53 2.99 -31.99
C SER A 30 26.92 1.58 -32.08
N GLU A 31 27.45 0.63 -31.30
CA GLU A 31 27.02 -0.78 -31.31
C GLU A 31 25.57 -0.93 -30.80
N TYR A 32 25.25 -0.29 -29.69
CA TYR A 32 23.95 -0.41 -29.04
C TYR A 32 22.95 0.66 -29.50
N SER A 33 23.35 1.58 -30.38
CA SER A 33 22.55 2.73 -30.82
C SER A 33 21.99 3.57 -29.65
N VAL A 34 22.82 3.76 -28.62
CA VAL A 34 22.51 4.51 -27.40
C VAL A 34 23.36 5.77 -27.36
N HIS A 35 22.81 6.89 -26.88
CA HIS A 35 23.60 8.11 -26.71
C HIS A 35 24.70 7.94 -25.65
N PRO A 36 25.95 8.37 -25.89
CA PRO A 36 27.07 8.20 -24.95
C PRO A 36 26.78 8.72 -23.53
N THR A 37 26.05 9.83 -23.40
CA THR A 37 25.62 10.38 -22.10
C THR A 37 24.74 9.42 -21.30
N GLN A 38 23.87 8.64 -21.96
CA GLN A 38 23.02 7.66 -21.29
C GLN A 38 23.86 6.49 -20.75
N ILE A 39 24.85 6.04 -21.53
CA ILE A 39 25.79 5.00 -21.11
C ILE A 39 26.59 5.46 -19.88
N GLY A 40 27.09 6.70 -19.91
CA GLY A 40 27.78 7.30 -18.76
C GLY A 40 26.90 7.39 -17.51
N SER A 41 25.63 7.78 -17.68
CA SER A 41 24.65 7.80 -16.59
C SER A 41 24.38 6.40 -16.01
N TRP A 42 24.22 5.37 -16.84
CA TRP A 42 24.00 4.01 -16.37
C TRP A 42 25.23 3.43 -15.69
N LYS A 43 26.43 3.69 -16.20
CA LYS A 43 27.69 3.34 -15.56
C LYS A 43 27.80 3.95 -14.15
N LYS A 44 27.54 5.25 -14.02
CA LYS A 44 27.56 5.94 -12.73
C LYS A 44 26.54 5.34 -11.76
N HIS A 45 25.30 5.15 -12.22
CA HIS A 45 24.25 4.58 -11.39
C HIS A 45 24.56 3.14 -10.93
N ALA A 46 25.16 2.32 -11.80
CA ALA A 46 25.61 0.98 -11.42
C ALA A 46 26.70 1.01 -10.34
N LEU A 47 27.69 1.91 -10.46
CA LEU A 47 28.74 2.08 -9.46
C LEU A 47 28.21 2.56 -8.10
N GLU A 48 27.22 3.45 -8.10
CA GLU A 48 26.56 3.93 -6.87
C GLU A 48 25.67 2.86 -6.21
N ALA A 49 25.01 2.03 -7.02
CA ALA A 49 24.14 0.96 -6.53
C ALA A 49 24.93 -0.25 -5.98
N LEU A 50 26.12 -0.53 -6.52
CA LEU A 50 26.94 -1.71 -6.16
C LEU A 50 27.19 -1.84 -4.64
N PRO A 51 27.67 -0.81 -3.91
CA PRO A 51 27.83 -0.88 -2.46
C PRO A 51 26.53 -1.23 -1.72
N GLY A 52 25.40 -0.72 -2.21
CA GLY A 52 24.08 -0.99 -1.66
C GLY A 52 23.69 -2.47 -1.77
N LEU A 53 24.06 -3.13 -2.87
CA LEU A 53 23.80 -4.55 -3.08
C LEU A 53 24.57 -5.44 -2.09
N PHE A 54 25.81 -5.08 -1.76
CA PHE A 54 26.61 -5.84 -0.78
C PHE A 54 26.25 -5.54 0.67
N SER A 55 25.57 -4.40 0.93
CA SER A 55 25.22 -3.98 2.30
C SER A 55 24.06 -4.74 2.95
N GLY A 56 23.34 -5.58 2.19
CA GLY A 56 22.11 -6.24 2.66
C GLY A 56 20.94 -5.29 2.98
N LYS A 57 21.13 -3.97 2.80
CA LYS A 57 20.14 -2.93 3.15
C LYS A 57 18.84 -3.10 2.37
N ALA A 58 18.90 -3.57 1.12
CA ALA A 58 17.71 -3.82 0.31
C ALA A 58 16.85 -4.95 0.90
N GLU A 59 17.46 -6.05 1.34
CA GLU A 59 16.75 -7.17 1.97
C GLU A 59 16.15 -6.75 3.31
N ARG A 60 16.92 -6.01 4.13
CA ARG A 60 16.42 -5.46 5.39
C ARG A 60 15.22 -4.53 5.19
N GLN A 61 15.26 -3.68 4.17
CA GLN A 61 14.12 -2.83 3.83
C GLN A 61 12.89 -3.64 3.44
N VAL A 62 13.03 -4.74 2.70
CA VAL A 62 11.89 -5.60 2.35
C VAL A 62 11.26 -6.18 3.61
N VAL A 63 12.08 -6.70 4.52
CA VAL A 63 11.60 -7.25 5.80
C VAL A 63 10.89 -6.18 6.65
N ASP A 64 11.49 -5.00 6.78
CA ASP A 64 10.89 -3.89 7.53
C ASP A 64 9.55 -3.46 6.92
N HIS A 65 9.45 -3.41 5.59
CA HIS A 65 8.21 -3.09 4.89
C HIS A 65 7.14 -4.17 5.06
N GLU A 66 7.54 -5.45 5.09
CA GLU A 66 6.61 -6.56 5.31
C GLU A 66 6.08 -6.57 6.74
N ALA A 67 6.94 -6.30 7.72
CA ALA A 67 6.54 -6.12 9.11
C ALA A 67 5.54 -4.98 9.29
N GLU A 68 5.80 -3.82 8.68
CA GLU A 68 4.88 -2.68 8.72
C GLU A 68 3.54 -3.00 8.04
N LYS A 69 3.55 -3.67 6.87
CA LYS A 69 2.32 -4.14 6.21
C LYS A 69 1.52 -5.07 7.11
N SER A 70 2.16 -6.03 7.77
CA SER A 70 1.49 -6.95 8.69
C SER A 70 0.81 -6.19 9.82
N ARG A 71 1.51 -5.21 10.42
CA ARG A 71 0.96 -4.35 11.49
C ARG A 71 -0.26 -3.56 11.00
N LEU A 72 -0.17 -2.95 9.82
CA LEU A 72 -1.29 -2.19 9.25
C LEU A 72 -2.50 -3.07 8.96
N TYR A 73 -2.30 -4.29 8.44
CA TYR A 73 -3.40 -5.23 8.22
C TYR A 73 -4.05 -5.70 9.52
N GLU A 74 -3.28 -5.92 10.58
CA GLU A 74 -3.82 -6.23 11.90
C GLU A 74 -4.70 -5.09 12.43
N GLN A 75 -4.24 -3.84 12.31
CA GLN A 75 -5.02 -2.67 12.73
C GLN A 75 -6.32 -2.53 11.93
N ILE A 76 -6.27 -2.74 10.60
CA ILE A 76 -7.46 -2.73 9.75
C ILE A 76 -8.44 -3.82 10.20
N GLY A 77 -7.96 -5.04 10.49
CA GLY A 77 -8.79 -6.13 10.98
C GLY A 77 -9.47 -5.81 12.31
N LYS A 78 -8.73 -5.26 13.29
CA LYS A 78 -9.29 -4.81 14.57
C LYS A 78 -10.39 -3.77 14.37
N LEU A 79 -10.13 -2.75 13.56
CA LEU A 79 -11.09 -1.70 13.25
C LEU A 79 -12.34 -2.25 12.56
N GLN A 80 -12.21 -3.22 11.65
CA GLN A 80 -13.36 -3.86 11.02
C GLN A 80 -14.25 -4.59 12.03
N ILE A 81 -13.64 -5.34 12.97
CA ILE A 81 -14.39 -6.04 14.01
C ILE A 81 -15.09 -5.05 14.94
N GLU A 82 -14.42 -3.98 15.34
CA GLU A 82 -15.01 -2.92 16.17
C GLU A 82 -16.21 -2.26 15.46
N LEU A 83 -16.06 -1.94 14.17
CA LEU A 83 -17.15 -1.36 13.38
C LEU A 83 -18.33 -2.32 13.22
N GLU A 84 -18.08 -3.59 12.93
CA GLU A 84 -19.13 -4.61 12.83
C GLU A 84 -19.83 -4.83 14.19
N TRP A 85 -19.08 -4.79 15.30
CA TRP A 85 -19.65 -4.87 16.64
C TRP A 85 -20.53 -3.65 16.96
N ILE A 86 -20.08 -2.42 16.62
CA ILE A 86 -20.88 -1.20 16.80
C ILE A 86 -22.15 -1.27 15.93
N LYS A 87 -22.03 -1.72 14.68
CA LYS A 87 -23.17 -1.88 13.78
C LYS A 87 -24.16 -2.90 14.34
N LYS A 88 -23.69 -4.07 14.79
CA LYS A 88 -24.53 -5.11 15.37
C LYS A 88 -25.20 -4.66 16.66
N SER A 89 -24.49 -3.98 17.56
CA SER A 89 -25.06 -3.46 18.81
C SER A 89 -26.15 -2.41 18.56
N ARG A 90 -25.97 -1.53 17.56
CA ARG A 90 -27.02 -0.59 17.12
C ARG A 90 -28.26 -1.31 16.61
N LEU A 91 -28.09 -2.39 15.82
CA LEU A 91 -29.21 -3.19 15.31
C LEU A 91 -29.97 -3.88 16.45
N ILE A 92 -29.26 -4.54 17.36
CA ILE A 92 -29.88 -5.19 18.54
C ILE A 92 -30.60 -4.14 19.42
N GLY A 93 -30.01 -2.97 19.60
CA GLY A 93 -30.64 -1.87 20.35
C GLY A 93 -31.86 -1.26 19.66
N ALA A 94 -31.95 -1.32 18.33
CA ALA A 94 -33.15 -0.93 17.59
C ALA A 94 -34.29 -1.93 17.77
N GLU A 95 -33.99 -3.23 17.65
CA GLU A 95 -34.97 -4.32 17.85
C GLU A 95 -35.59 -4.28 19.26
N ARG A 96 -34.75 -4.12 20.29
CA ARG A 96 -35.21 -4.02 21.70
C ARG A 96 -36.12 -2.83 21.96
N ARG A 97 -35.92 -1.69 21.27
CA ARG A 97 -36.76 -0.50 21.42
C ARG A 97 -38.14 -0.67 20.78
N CYS A 98 -38.25 -1.46 19.71
CA CYS A 98 -39.54 -1.78 19.10
C CYS A 98 -40.38 -2.71 19.99
N GLN A 99 -39.76 -3.70 20.66
CA GLN A 99 -40.47 -4.60 21.57
C GLN A 99 -40.93 -3.89 22.86
N ALA A 100 -40.11 -3.03 23.46
CA ALA A 100 -40.51 -2.26 24.64
C ALA A 100 -41.66 -1.25 24.36
N GLY A 101 -41.92 -0.90 23.11
CA GLY A 101 -43.06 -0.07 22.71
C GLY A 101 -44.38 -0.84 22.52
N ALA A 102 -44.32 -2.17 22.35
CA ALA A 102 -45.49 -3.03 22.14
C ALA A 102 -46.11 -3.53 23.45
N ASP A 103 -45.33 -3.61 24.54
CA ASP A 103 -45.79 -4.13 25.84
C ASP A 103 -46.38 -3.06 26.78
N ARG A 104 -46.74 -1.87 26.27
CA ARG A 104 -47.39 -0.85 27.09
C ARG A 104 -48.88 -1.20 27.21
N PRO A 105 -49.40 -1.64 28.38
CA PRO A 105 -50.82 -1.96 28.51
C PRO A 105 -51.63 -0.68 28.27
N ALA A 106 -52.64 -0.76 27.41
CA ALA A 106 -53.58 0.32 27.18
C ALA A 106 -54.18 0.72 28.54
N SER A 107 -53.85 1.93 29.00
CA SER A 107 -54.49 2.52 30.17
C SER A 107 -55.98 2.64 29.87
N SER A 108 -56.76 1.70 30.40
CA SER A 108 -58.22 1.76 30.39
C SER A 108 -58.63 3.04 31.13
N GLY A 109 -59.14 4.01 30.36
CA GLY A 109 -59.80 5.18 30.90
C GLY A 109 -60.93 4.73 31.81
N SER A 110 -60.85 5.08 33.08
CA SER A 110 -62.00 5.11 33.97
C SER A 110 -62.20 6.56 34.36
N GLU A 111 -63.24 7.13 33.76
CA GLU A 111 -63.84 8.41 34.09
C GLU A 111 -64.70 8.23 35.35
N PRO A 112 -64.51 9.01 36.42
CA PRO A 112 -65.53 9.12 37.44
C PRO A 112 -66.14 10.52 37.43
N ALA A 113 -67.44 10.50 37.13
CA ALA A 113 -68.46 11.52 37.27
C ALA A 113 -68.18 12.65 38.30
N SER A 114 -68.32 13.88 37.82
CA SER A 114 -68.56 15.07 38.65
C SER A 114 -69.89 14.96 39.39
N PRO A 115 -69.95 15.29 40.69
CA PRO A 115 -71.21 15.59 41.36
C PRO A 115 -71.49 17.11 41.38
N MET A 116 -72.78 17.41 41.54
CA MET A 116 -73.49 18.69 41.41
C MET A 116 -72.96 19.84 42.28
#